data_AF-A0A5P0JM13-F1
#
_entry.id   AF-A0A5P0JM13-F1
#
_cell.length_a   1.000
_cell.length_b   1.000
_cell.length_c   1.000
_cell.angle_alpha   90.00
_cell.angle_beta   90.00
_cell.angle_gamma   90.00
#
_symmetry.space_group_name_H-M   'P 1'
#
loop_
_entity.id
_entity.type
_entity.pdbx_description
1 polymer ?
#
loop_
_entity_poly.entity_id
_entity_poly.type
_entity_poly.pdbx_seq_one_letter_code
_entity_poly.pdbx_strand_id
1 'polypeptide(L)'
;ICLSKGLGTPVGSLLVGNRDYIKRAIRWRKMAGGGMRQSGILAAAGMYALKNNVARLQEDHDNAAWMAEQLREAGADVMRQDTNMLFVRVGEENAAALGEYMKARNVL
;
A
#
# COMPACT_ATOMS: atom_id res chain seq x y z
N ILE A 1 -4.66 11.00 -0.63
CA ILE A 1 -3.76 10.08 0.12
C ILE A 1 -4.55 8.86 0.60
N CYS A 2 -3.98 7.65 0.52
CA CYS A 2 -4.60 6.44 1.07
C CYS A 2 -4.10 6.20 2.50
N LEU A 3 -5.01 5.78 3.39
CA LEU A 3 -4.68 5.42 4.77
C LEU A 3 -4.57 3.90 4.96
N SER A 4 -5.26 3.12 4.11
CA SER A 4 -5.33 1.65 4.21
C SER A 4 -4.27 0.92 3.37
N LYS A 5 -3.06 1.49 3.28
CA LYS A 5 -1.89 0.88 2.63
C LYS A 5 -0.76 0.79 3.66
N GLY A 6 0.43 1.32 3.38
CA GLY A 6 1.57 1.34 4.33
C GLY A 6 1.26 2.01 5.67
N LEU A 7 0.25 2.88 5.75
CA LEU A 7 -0.20 3.46 7.01
C LEU A 7 -1.01 2.49 7.90
N GLY A 8 -1.46 1.36 7.37
CA GLY A 8 -2.02 0.25 8.16
C GLY A 8 -3.44 0.46 8.69
N THR A 9 -4.24 1.39 8.16
CA THR A 9 -5.65 1.49 8.57
C THR A 9 -6.51 0.40 7.91
N PRO A 10 -7.61 -0.05 8.54
CA PRO A 10 -8.47 -1.07 7.94
C PRO A 10 -9.17 -0.57 6.66
N VAL A 11 -9.59 0.70 6.65
CA VAL A 11 -10.26 1.36 5.52
C VAL A 11 -9.86 2.84 5.54
N GLY A 12 -9.86 3.49 4.37
CA GLY A 12 -9.93 4.95 4.30
C GLY A 12 -8.97 5.59 3.30
N SER A 13 -9.40 6.71 2.75
CA SER A 13 -8.59 7.61 1.93
C SER A 13 -9.09 9.05 2.14
N LEU A 14 -8.19 10.02 1.96
CA LEU A 14 -8.50 11.44 2.08
C LEU A 14 -8.28 12.15 0.75
N LEU A 15 -9.28 12.94 0.35
CA LEU A 15 -9.19 13.94 -0.70
C LEU A 15 -9.04 15.31 -0.04
N VAL A 16 -7.98 16.05 -0.40
CA VAL A 16 -7.64 17.35 0.20
C VAL A 16 -7.43 18.37 -0.92
N GLY A 17 -7.90 19.59 -0.72
CA GLY A 17 -7.84 20.67 -1.70
C GLY A 17 -8.52 21.94 -1.16
N ASN A 18 -8.74 22.93 -2.02
CA ASN A 18 -9.39 24.17 -1.61
C ASN A 18 -10.87 23.98 -1.23
N ARG A 19 -11.45 24.98 -0.55
CA ARG A 19 -12.82 24.93 -0.02
C ARG A 19 -13.87 24.64 -1.09
N ASP A 20 -13.81 25.32 -2.23
CA ASP A 20 -14.80 25.16 -3.30
C ASP A 20 -14.71 23.80 -3.98
N TYR A 21 -13.47 23.32 -4.16
CA TYR A 21 -13.20 21.98 -4.66
C TYR A 21 -13.77 20.90 -3.73
N ILE A 22 -13.50 20.98 -2.42
CA ILE A 22 -14.02 20.02 -1.44
C ILE A 22 -15.54 20.10 -1.31
N LYS A 23 -16.14 21.29 -1.42
CA LYS A 23 -17.61 21.45 -1.43
C LYS A 23 -18.26 20.66 -2.57
N ARG A 24 -17.67 20.70 -3.77
CA ARG A 24 -18.13 19.90 -4.92
C ARG A 24 -17.89 18.40 -4.68
N ALA A 25 -16.73 18.03 -4.15
CA ALA A 25 -16.41 16.64 -3.84
C ALA A 25 -17.37 16.01 -2.81
N ILE A 26 -17.85 16.76 -1.81
CA ILE A 26 -18.82 16.27 -0.83
C ILE A 26 -20.15 15.88 -1.51
N ARG A 27 -20.60 16.66 -2.50
CA ARG A 27 -21.80 16.33 -3.29
C ARG A 27 -21.62 15.02 -4.06
N TRP A 28 -20.49 14.87 -4.74
CA TRP A 28 -20.16 13.64 -5.46
C TRP A 28 -19.98 12.44 -4.53
N ARG A 29 -19.34 12.61 -3.36
CA ARG A 29 -19.22 11.57 -2.34
C ARG A 29 -20.60 11.06 -1.93
N LYS A 30 -21.59 11.93 -1.79
CA LYS A 30 -22.96 11.51 -1.46
C LYS A 30 -23.62 10.75 -2.61
N MET A 31 -23.47 11.25 -3.85
CA MET A 31 -24.04 10.64 -5.05
C MET A 31 -23.46 9.25 -5.33
N ALA A 32 -22.14 9.09 -5.18
CA ALA A 32 -21.43 7.83 -5.37
C ALA A 32 -21.54 6.86 -4.17
N GLY A 33 -22.36 7.17 -3.16
CA GLY A 33 -22.60 6.28 -2.01
C GLY A 33 -21.57 6.34 -0.87
N GLY A 34 -20.52 7.15 -0.96
CA GLY A 34 -19.49 7.31 0.08
C GLY A 34 -19.91 8.16 1.30
N GLY A 35 -21.17 8.60 1.38
CA GLY A 35 -21.72 9.39 2.48
C GLY A 35 -22.06 8.55 3.72
N MET A 36 -21.05 7.90 4.30
CA MET A 36 -21.18 6.99 5.45
C MET A 36 -21.61 7.73 6.73
N ARG A 37 -22.24 7.01 7.66
CA ARG A 37 -22.75 7.54 8.93
C ARG A 37 -21.66 7.50 10.00
N GLN A 38 -21.67 6.51 10.90
CA GLN A 38 -20.74 6.35 12.03
C GLN A 38 -19.30 5.99 11.61
N SER A 39 -18.76 6.67 10.60
CA SER A 39 -17.41 6.50 10.05
C SER A 39 -16.30 7.02 10.96
N GLY A 40 -16.64 7.62 12.11
CA GLY A 40 -15.70 8.11 13.11
C GLY A 40 -14.73 7.03 13.61
N ILE A 41 -15.18 5.77 13.70
CA ILE A 41 -14.32 4.64 14.08
C ILE A 41 -13.18 4.40 13.07
N LEU A 42 -13.47 4.52 11.77
CA LEU A 42 -12.48 4.39 10.70
C LEU A 42 -11.56 5.62 10.65
N ALA A 43 -12.13 6.80 10.86
CA ALA A 43 -11.35 8.05 10.91
C ALA A 43 -10.38 8.08 12.10
N ALA A 44 -10.74 7.48 13.24
CA ALA A 44 -9.88 7.37 14.41
C ALA A 44 -8.60 6.57 14.11
N ALA A 45 -8.73 5.43 13.40
CA ALA A 45 -7.57 4.68 12.92
C ALA A 45 -6.69 5.53 11.98
N GLY A 46 -7.32 6.33 11.11
CA GLY A 46 -6.63 7.31 10.25
C GLY A 46 -5.79 8.34 11.03
N MET A 47 -6.36 8.93 12.07
CA MET A 47 -5.65 9.89 12.92
C MET A 47 -4.49 9.26 13.67
N TYR A 48 -4.67 8.03 14.17
CA TYR A 48 -3.60 7.27 14.80
C TYR A 48 -2.46 7.01 13.81
N ALA A 49 -2.78 6.48 12.63
CA ALA A 49 -1.79 6.12 11.64
C ALA A 49 -0.96 7.33 11.16
N LEU A 50 -1.60 8.48 10.93
CA LEU A 50 -0.91 9.69 10.50
C LEU A 50 0.06 10.24 11.57
N LYS A 51 -0.20 9.97 12.85
CA LYS A 51 0.66 10.41 13.96
C LYS A 51 1.79 9.44 14.29
N ASN A 52 1.55 8.14 14.12
CA ASN A 52 2.44 7.10 14.64
C ASN A 52 3.13 6.26 13.55
N ASN A 53 2.52 6.12 12.36
CA ASN A 53 2.95 5.13 11.37
C ASN A 53 3.74 5.72 10.19
N VAL A 54 3.88 7.05 10.10
CA VAL A 54 4.53 7.70 8.95
C VAL A 54 6.05 7.47 8.96
N ALA A 55 6.73 7.75 10.08
CA ALA A 55 8.19 7.67 10.14
C ALA A 55 8.71 6.24 9.89
N ARG A 56 7.99 5.24 10.39
CA ARG A 56 8.35 3.83 10.23
C ARG A 56 8.20 3.28 8.80
N LEU A 57 7.63 4.04 7.86
CA LEU A 57 7.64 3.64 6.44
C LEU A 57 9.06 3.49 5.90
N GLN A 58 10.05 4.15 6.52
CA GLN A 58 11.45 3.95 6.18
C GLN A 58 11.91 2.50 6.41
N GLU A 59 11.40 1.82 7.45
CA GLU A 59 11.69 0.40 7.68
C GLU A 59 11.22 -0.47 6.51
N ASP A 60 10.04 -0.15 5.95
CA ASP A 60 9.51 -0.87 4.79
C ASP A 60 10.37 -0.60 3.54
N HIS A 61 10.93 0.61 3.42
CA HIS A 61 11.87 0.95 2.33
C HIS A 61 13.19 0.19 2.46
N ASP A 62 13.75 0.16 3.66
CA ASP A 62 15.01 -0.51 3.96
C ASP A 62 14.88 -2.02 3.74
N ASN A 63 13.75 -2.62 4.15
CA ASN A 63 13.45 -4.03 3.90
C ASN A 63 13.31 -4.35 2.41
N ALA A 64 12.68 -3.49 1.62
CA ALA A 64 12.57 -3.71 0.17
C ALA A 64 13.94 -3.60 -0.53
N ALA A 65 14.79 -2.66 -0.09
CA ALA A 65 16.16 -2.54 -0.61
C ALA A 65 17.01 -3.77 -0.23
N TRP A 66 16.92 -4.21 1.03
CA TRP A 66 17.59 -5.42 1.50
C TRP A 66 17.13 -6.67 0.74
N MET A 67 15.81 -6.86 0.59
CA MET A 67 15.26 -8.02 -0.14
C MET A 67 15.67 -8.02 -1.62
N ALA A 68 15.72 -6.84 -2.25
CA ALA A 68 16.22 -6.71 -3.61
C ALA A 68 17.67 -7.20 -3.74
N GLU A 69 18.53 -6.89 -2.76
CA GLU A 69 19.91 -7.37 -2.76
C GLU A 69 19.97 -8.89 -2.56
N GLN A 70 19.24 -9.43 -1.60
CA GLN A 70 19.19 -10.88 -1.37
C GLN A 70 18.72 -11.66 -2.61
N LEU A 71 17.77 -11.11 -3.36
CA LEU A 71 17.27 -11.73 -4.58
C LEU A 71 18.30 -11.67 -5.72
N ARG A 72 19.06 -10.58 -5.85
CA ARG A 72 20.16 -10.49 -6.82
C ARG A 72 21.25 -11.50 -6.52
N GLU A 73 21.66 -11.60 -5.25
CA GLU A 73 22.64 -12.59 -4.80
C GLU A 73 22.16 -14.03 -5.04
N ALA A 74 20.85 -14.27 -4.92
CA ALA A 74 20.21 -15.55 -5.24
C ALA A 74 20.04 -15.81 -6.75
N GLY A 75 20.44 -14.87 -7.62
CA GLY A 75 20.44 -15.01 -9.07
C GLY A 75 19.16 -14.54 -9.78
N ALA A 76 18.25 -13.84 -9.09
CA ALA A 76 17.04 -13.30 -9.71
C ALA A 76 17.31 -11.98 -10.47
N ASP A 77 16.61 -11.76 -11.59
CA ASP A 77 16.63 -10.49 -12.32
C ASP A 77 15.73 -9.45 -11.62
N VAL A 78 16.29 -8.72 -10.66
CA VAL A 78 15.60 -7.60 -9.98
C VAL A 78 15.66 -6.36 -10.85
N MET A 79 14.53 -6.00 -11.47
CA MET A 79 14.43 -4.92 -12.45
C MET A 79 14.58 -3.52 -11.84
N ARG A 80 13.93 -3.29 -10.69
CA ARG A 80 13.82 -1.97 -10.05
C ARG A 80 13.37 -2.12 -8.60
N GLN A 81 13.84 -1.23 -7.73
CA GLN A 81 13.37 -1.08 -6.36
C GLN A 81 13.20 0.41 -6.05
N ASP A 82 12.07 0.79 -5.47
CA ASP A 82 11.85 2.13 -4.92
C ASP A 82 10.90 2.06 -3.74
N THR A 83 11.20 2.81 -2.69
CA THR A 83 10.40 2.81 -1.46
C THR A 83 10.17 1.36 -0.99
N ASN A 84 8.94 0.96 -0.74
CA ASN A 84 8.58 -0.36 -0.22
C ASN A 84 8.29 -1.41 -1.32
N MET A 85 8.65 -1.17 -2.57
CA MET A 85 8.38 -2.09 -3.69
C MET A 85 9.66 -2.43 -4.45
N LEU A 86 9.75 -3.70 -4.87
CA LEU A 86 10.74 -4.18 -5.83
C LEU A 86 10.05 -5.07 -6.87
N PHE A 87 10.58 -5.09 -8.08
CA PHE A 87 10.02 -5.84 -9.21
C PHE A 87 11.06 -6.85 -9.70
N VAL A 88 10.66 -8.11 -9.81
CA VAL A 88 11.51 -9.22 -10.28
C VAL A 88 10.98 -9.71 -11.62
N ARG A 89 11.87 -9.85 -12.61
CA ARG A 89 11.55 -10.54 -13.86
C ARG A 89 11.71 -12.04 -13.65
N VAL A 90 10.58 -12.73 -13.57
CA VAL A 90 10.54 -14.19 -13.38
C VAL A 90 10.48 -14.94 -14.73
N GLY A 91 9.88 -14.32 -15.76
CA GLY A 91 9.60 -14.95 -17.05
C GLY A 91 8.22 -15.62 -17.07
N GLU A 92 7.55 -15.62 -18.22
CA GLU A 92 6.18 -16.15 -18.37
C GLU A 92 6.09 -17.65 -18.04
N GLU A 93 7.11 -18.41 -18.41
CA GLU A 93 7.21 -19.86 -18.14
C GLU A 93 7.18 -20.18 -16.63
N ASN A 94 7.84 -19.34 -15.82
CA ASN A 94 8.04 -19.60 -14.40
C ASN A 94 7.04 -18.84 -13.49
N ALA A 95 6.30 -17.86 -14.01
CA ALA A 95 5.46 -16.99 -13.19
C ALA A 95 4.41 -17.76 -12.37
N ALA A 96 3.66 -18.67 -13.00
CA ALA A 96 2.66 -19.47 -12.31
C ALA A 96 3.31 -20.50 -11.37
N ALA A 97 4.39 -21.15 -11.81
CA ALA A 97 5.11 -22.16 -11.03
C ALA A 97 5.73 -21.56 -9.75
N LEU A 98 6.31 -20.37 -9.83
CA LEU A 98 6.85 -19.65 -8.68
C LEU A 98 5.74 -19.31 -7.67
N GLY A 99 4.59 -18.85 -8.17
CA GLY A 99 3.42 -18.56 -7.34
C GLY A 99 2.97 -19.78 -6.53
N GLU A 100 2.80 -20.93 -7.18
CA GLU A 100 2.41 -22.17 -6.48
C GLU A 100 3.53 -22.68 -5.54
N TYR A 101 4.80 -22.56 -5.95
CA TYR A 101 5.94 -22.92 -5.11
C TYR A 101 5.99 -22.11 -3.80
N MET A 102 5.77 -20.81 -3.88
CA MET A 102 5.74 -19.90 -2.72
C MET A 102 4.51 -20.14 -1.85
N LYS A 103 3.35 -20.31 -2.48
CA LYS A 103 2.08 -20.60 -1.80
C LYS A 103 2.13 -21.88 -0.97
N ALA A 104 2.76 -22.94 -1.49
CA ALA A 104 2.99 -24.18 -0.76
C ALA A 104 3.85 -24.02 0.51
N ARG A 105 4.55 -22.88 0.63
CA ARG A 105 5.39 -22.48 1.79
C ARG A 105 4.78 -21.32 2.58
N ASN A 106 3.49 -21.05 2.39
CA ASN A 106 2.77 -19.97 3.06
C ASN A 106 3.31 -18.56 2.76
N VAL A 107 3.90 -18.37 1.58
CA VAL A 107 4.29 -17.06 1.05
C VAL A 107 3.27 -16.69 -0.04
N LEU A 108 2.64 -15.52 0.11
CA LEU A 108 1.60 -14.99 -0.78
C LEU A 108 2.13 -13.91 -1.71
#